data_AF-A0A955PI58-F1
#
_entry.id   AF-A0A955PI58-F1
#
_cell.length_a   1.000
_cell.length_b   1.000
_cell.length_c   1.000
_cell.angle_alpha   90.00
_cell.angle_beta   90.00
_cell.angle_gamma   90.00
#
_symmetry.space_group_name_H-M   'P 1'
#
loop_
_entity.id
_entity.type
_entity.pdbx_description
1 polymer ?
#
loop_
_entity_poly.entity_id
_entity_poly.type
_entity_poly.pdbx_seq_one_letter_code
_entity_poly.pdbx_strand_id
1 'polypeptide(L)'
;ALVLPNLKGKLTGGAIRVPVCDVSLVDLVAELKTEASEEQINAAIKEAAEGELKGILGYCDEPLVSVDFIGNPLSSVFDALSTKVVDNKLVKVLSWYDNEWGFSNRVLDLIEVMRKKGI
;
A
#
# COMPACT_ATOMS: atom_id res chain seq x y z
N ALA A 1 -9.77 -1.15 -14.52
CA ALA A 1 -8.75 -1.75 -13.67
C ALA A 1 -8.29 -3.06 -14.31
N LEU A 2 -7.02 -3.17 -14.65
CA LEU A 2 -6.44 -4.35 -15.32
C LEU A 2 -5.98 -5.41 -14.30
N VAL A 3 -5.46 -4.96 -13.15
CA VAL A 3 -4.98 -5.84 -12.07
C VAL A 3 -6.13 -6.38 -11.22
N LEU A 4 -7.09 -5.53 -10.86
CA LEU A 4 -8.27 -5.89 -10.06
C LEU A 4 -9.58 -5.55 -10.82
N PRO A 5 -10.07 -6.43 -11.70
CA PRO A 5 -11.23 -6.15 -12.56
C PRO A 5 -12.50 -5.75 -11.81
N ASN A 6 -12.70 -6.27 -10.60
CA ASN A 6 -13.81 -5.95 -9.69
C ASN A 6 -13.83 -4.47 -9.21
N LEU A 7 -12.73 -3.74 -9.39
CA LEU A 7 -12.58 -2.31 -9.09
C LEU A 7 -12.73 -1.41 -10.33
N LYS A 8 -13.06 -1.96 -11.51
CA LYS A 8 -13.24 -1.16 -12.73
C LYS A 8 -14.31 -0.07 -12.53
N GLY A 9 -13.93 1.18 -12.80
CA GLY A 9 -14.81 2.35 -12.67
C GLY A 9 -15.02 2.85 -11.23
N LYS A 10 -14.40 2.22 -10.23
CA LYS A 10 -14.58 2.58 -8.80
C LYS A 10 -13.45 3.41 -8.22
N LEU A 11 -12.28 3.42 -8.86
CA LEU A 11 -11.10 4.15 -8.41
C LEU A 11 -10.62 5.11 -9.50
N THR A 12 -10.25 6.30 -9.06
CA THR A 12 -9.54 7.33 -9.83
C THR A 12 -8.57 8.05 -8.89
N GLY A 13 -7.68 8.89 -9.41
CA GLY A 13 -6.72 9.60 -8.57
C GLY A 13 -5.97 10.70 -9.31
N GLY A 14 -5.19 11.45 -8.54
CA GLY A 14 -4.21 12.42 -9.03
C GLY A 14 -2.88 12.22 -8.31
N ALA A 15 -1.88 13.03 -8.67
CA ALA A 15 -0.58 13.03 -8.02
C ALA A 15 -0.14 14.47 -7.73
N ILE A 16 0.40 14.69 -6.54
CA ILE A 16 0.99 15.97 -6.13
C ILE A 16 2.49 15.74 -5.98
N ARG A 17 3.29 16.53 -6.69
CA ARG A 17 4.75 16.45 -6.59
C ARG A 17 5.23 17.40 -5.49
N VAL A 18 6.14 16.91 -4.65
CA VAL A 18 6.75 17.66 -3.55
C VAL A 18 8.28 17.58 -3.68
N PRO A 19 9.06 18.53 -3.11
CA PRO A 19 10.50 18.59 -3.29
C PRO A 19 11.24 17.61 -2.36
N VAL A 20 10.98 16.31 -2.51
CA VAL A 20 11.74 15.22 -1.89
C VAL A 20 12.39 14.38 -3.00
N CYS A 21 13.61 13.90 -2.76
CA CYS A 21 14.37 13.18 -3.80
C CYS A 21 13.80 11.79 -4.08
N ASP A 22 13.26 11.13 -3.06
CA ASP A 22 12.76 9.77 -3.13
C ASP A 22 11.73 9.51 -2.02
N VAL A 23 11.06 8.37 -2.12
CA VAL A 23 9.91 7.92 -1.33
C VAL A 23 8.65 8.71 -1.62
N SER A 24 7.58 7.96 -1.77
CA SER A 24 6.23 8.46 -2.03
C SER A 24 5.23 7.80 -1.08
N LEU A 25 4.02 8.37 -1.04
CA LEU A 25 2.92 7.90 -0.21
C LEU A 25 1.64 7.83 -1.05
N VAL A 26 0.86 6.76 -0.88
CA VAL A 26 -0.52 6.68 -1.33
C VAL A 26 -1.44 7.23 -0.25
N ASP A 27 -2.32 8.14 -0.63
CA ASP A 27 -3.45 8.61 0.18
C ASP A 27 -4.75 8.12 -0.46
N LEU A 28 -5.33 7.05 0.10
CA LEU A 28 -6.55 6.45 -0.40
C LEU A 28 -7.73 6.86 0.46
N VAL A 29 -8.70 7.52 -0.16
CA VAL A 29 -10.03 7.77 0.41
C VAL A 29 -11.05 6.90 -0.32
N ALA A 30 -11.84 6.13 0.42
CA ALA A 30 -12.82 5.21 -0.15
C ALA A 30 -14.06 5.07 0.74
N GLU A 31 -15.21 4.79 0.12
CA GLU A 31 -16.42 4.39 0.84
C GLU A 31 -16.52 2.86 0.85
N LEU A 32 -16.60 2.27 2.04
CA LEU A 32 -16.69 0.82 2.24
C LEU A 32 -18.12 0.33 2.02
N LYS A 33 -18.24 -0.86 1.42
CA LYS A 33 -19.54 -1.55 1.27
C LYS A 33 -20.11 -1.98 2.62
N THR A 34 -19.24 -2.40 3.53
CA THR A 34 -19.59 -2.85 4.88
C THR A 34 -18.89 -1.94 5.87
N GLU A 35 -19.56 -1.64 6.97
CA GLU A 35 -19.00 -0.82 8.04
C GLU A 35 -17.76 -1.47 8.66
N ALA A 36 -16.76 -0.65 8.98
CA ALA A 36 -15.54 -1.08 9.64
C ALA A 36 -14.96 0.04 10.52
N SER A 37 -14.40 -0.31 11.68
CA SER A 37 -13.64 0.61 12.53
C SER A 37 -12.16 0.71 12.11
N GLU A 38 -11.44 1.69 12.65
CA GLU A 38 -9.99 1.85 12.42
C GLU A 38 -9.24 0.58 12.85
N GLU A 39 -9.60 -0.02 13.98
CA GLU A 39 -8.97 -1.23 14.51
C GLU A 39 -9.20 -2.43 13.59
N GLN A 40 -10.41 -2.57 13.04
CA GLN A 40 -10.73 -3.67 12.12
C GLN A 40 -9.95 -3.56 10.81
N ILE A 41 -9.81 -2.34 10.27
CA ILE A 41 -9.02 -2.07 9.08
C ILE A 41 -7.54 -2.38 9.35
N ASN A 42 -7.00 -1.84 10.44
CA ASN A 42 -5.59 -2.05 10.81
C ASN A 42 -5.30 -3.53 11.05
N ALA A 43 -6.19 -4.26 11.74
CA ALA A 43 -6.04 -5.70 11.97
C ALA A 43 -6.04 -6.50 10.65
N ALA A 44 -6.97 -6.21 9.74
CA ALA A 44 -7.04 -6.89 8.45
C ALA A 44 -5.78 -6.66 7.59
N ILE A 45 -5.24 -5.43 7.60
CA ILE A 45 -4.01 -5.11 6.88
C ILE A 45 -2.80 -5.79 7.53
N LYS A 46 -2.72 -5.80 8.87
CA LYS A 46 -1.65 -6.50 9.60
C LYS A 46 -1.65 -7.99 9.30
N GLU A 47 -2.83 -8.63 9.33
CA GLU A 47 -2.98 -10.04 8.99
C GLU A 47 -2.50 -10.35 7.56
N ALA A 48 -2.89 -9.52 6.57
CA ALA A 48 -2.43 -9.69 5.20
C ALA A 48 -0.91 -9.48 5.05
N ALA A 49 -0.35 -8.48 5.74
CA ALA A 49 1.08 -8.16 5.74
C ALA A 49 1.93 -9.29 6.37
N GLU A 50 1.44 -9.90 7.45
CA GLU A 50 2.13 -11.01 8.13
C GLU A 50 1.86 -12.37 7.48
N GLY A 51 0.80 -12.47 6.68
CA GLY A 51 0.33 -13.68 5.99
C GLY A 51 0.60 -13.68 4.49
N GLU A 52 -0.46 -13.64 3.69
CA GLU A 52 -0.41 -13.92 2.25
C GLU A 52 0.40 -12.91 1.43
N LEU A 53 0.54 -11.67 1.93
CA LEU A 53 1.31 -10.60 1.29
C LEU A 53 2.67 -10.36 1.94
N LYS A 54 3.14 -11.29 2.77
CA LYS A 54 4.45 -11.17 3.43
C LYS A 54 5.58 -10.98 2.43
N GLY A 55 6.39 -9.94 2.68
CA GLY A 55 7.48 -9.54 1.78
C GLY A 55 7.05 -8.63 0.63
N ILE A 56 5.76 -8.32 0.51
CA ILE A 56 5.20 -7.36 -0.45
C ILE A 56 4.53 -6.19 0.29
N LEU A 57 3.68 -6.49 1.27
CA LEU A 57 3.00 -5.55 2.13
C LEU A 57 3.65 -5.53 3.52
N GLY A 58 3.93 -4.34 4.04
CA GLY A 58 4.35 -4.10 5.41
C GLY A 58 3.28 -3.40 6.23
N TYR A 59 3.41 -3.45 7.55
CA TYR A 59 2.57 -2.76 8.51
C TYR A 59 3.48 -1.96 9.46
N CYS A 60 3.20 -0.67 9.63
CA CYS A 60 3.96 0.24 10.48
C CYS A 60 3.03 0.89 11.51
N ASP A 61 3.32 0.67 12.80
CA ASP A 61 2.69 1.32 13.94
C ASP A 61 3.63 2.30 14.66
N GLU A 62 4.72 2.68 13.99
CA GLU A 62 5.71 3.64 14.45
C GLU A 62 5.50 5.01 13.76
N PRO A 63 5.80 6.14 14.42
CA PRO A 63 5.62 7.48 13.87
C PRO A 63 6.76 7.86 12.91
N LEU A 64 6.87 7.12 11.80
CA LEU A 64 7.91 7.30 10.78
C LEU A 64 7.55 8.36 9.73
N VAL A 65 8.56 8.78 8.97
CA VAL A 65 8.46 9.74 7.88
C VAL A 65 9.13 9.22 6.61
N SER A 66 8.96 9.94 5.49
CA SER A 66 9.48 9.52 4.16
C SER A 66 10.89 8.92 4.16
N VAL A 67 11.87 9.59 4.78
CA VAL A 67 13.28 9.17 4.74
C VAL A 67 13.53 7.83 5.42
N ASP A 68 12.66 7.39 6.32
CA ASP A 68 12.78 6.10 7.01
C ASP A 68 12.46 4.91 6.09
N PHE A 69 11.84 5.17 4.93
CA PHE A 69 11.49 4.14 3.94
C PHE A 69 12.46 4.07 2.75
N ILE A 70 13.50 4.90 2.70
CA ILE A 70 14.52 4.84 1.64
C ILE A 70 15.21 3.47 1.68
N GLY A 71 15.26 2.79 0.54
CA GLY A 71 15.82 1.45 0.40
C GLY A 71 14.92 0.34 0.94
N ASN A 72 13.67 0.64 1.32
CA ASN A 72 12.72 -0.39 1.74
C ASN A 72 12.27 -1.22 0.52
N PRO A 73 12.45 -2.55 0.50
CA PRO A 73 12.17 -3.36 -0.67
C PRO A 73 10.68 -3.71 -0.82
N LEU A 74 9.83 -3.37 0.14
CA LEU A 74 8.39 -3.67 0.11
C LEU A 74 7.68 -2.78 -0.92
N SER A 75 6.56 -3.25 -1.45
CA SER A 75 5.75 -2.50 -2.41
C SER A 75 4.84 -1.46 -1.77
N SER A 76 4.48 -1.70 -0.52
CA SER A 76 3.54 -0.90 0.23
C SER A 76 3.81 -1.16 1.71
N VAL A 77 3.96 -0.10 2.49
CA VAL A 77 4.05 -0.17 3.95
C VAL A 77 2.89 0.65 4.50
N PHE A 78 1.95 -0.02 5.14
CA PHE A 78 0.74 0.61 5.67
C PHE A 78 1.05 1.42 6.92
N ASP A 79 0.59 2.67 6.97
CA ASP A 79 0.76 3.57 8.10
C ASP A 79 -0.47 3.48 9.02
N ALA A 80 -0.36 2.68 10.08
CA ALA A 80 -1.49 2.33 10.93
C ALA A 80 -1.93 3.47 11.86
N LEU A 81 -1.03 4.42 12.15
CA LEU A 81 -1.34 5.60 12.96
C LEU A 81 -2.19 6.62 12.20
N SER A 82 -2.14 6.56 10.87
CA SER A 82 -2.80 7.51 9.97
C SER A 82 -4.18 7.08 9.48
N THR A 83 -4.65 5.87 9.83
CA THR A 83 -6.00 5.42 9.52
C THR A 83 -7.03 6.37 10.10
N LYS A 84 -8.01 6.78 9.28
CA LYS A 84 -9.16 7.57 9.72
C LYS A 84 -10.44 6.99 9.16
N VAL A 85 -11.48 6.94 9.99
CA VAL A 85 -12.82 6.50 9.58
C VAL A 85 -13.87 7.54 9.99
N VAL A 86 -14.78 7.85 9.06
CA VAL A 86 -15.96 8.68 9.29
C VAL A 86 -17.21 7.85 9.03
N ASP A 87 -18.18 7.94 9.95
CA ASP A 87 -19.46 7.22 9.89
C ASP A 87 -19.32 5.70 9.62
N ASN A 88 -18.24 5.10 10.12
CA ASN A 88 -17.87 3.69 9.92
C ASN A 88 -17.78 3.22 8.46
N LYS A 89 -17.85 4.13 7.47
CA LYS A 89 -17.88 3.77 6.04
C LYS A 89 -16.87 4.53 5.19
N LEU A 90 -16.67 5.82 5.45
CA LEU A 90 -15.72 6.62 4.69
C LEU A 90 -14.35 6.50 5.37
N VAL A 91 -13.43 5.81 4.70
CA VAL A 91 -12.08 5.53 5.20
C VAL A 91 -11.07 6.38 4.45
N LYS A 92 -10.05 6.83 5.19
CA LYS A 92 -8.78 7.34 4.67
C LYS A 92 -7.66 6.46 5.22
N VAL A 93 -6.82 5.93 4.34
CA VAL A 93 -5.61 5.17 4.71
C VAL A 93 -4.40 5.68 3.95
N LEU A 94 -3.25 5.60 4.60
CA LEU A 94 -1.96 6.00 4.04
C LEU A 94 -1.05 4.77 3.88
N SER A 95 -0.29 4.73 2.79
CA SER A 95 0.76 3.72 2.64
C SER A 95 2.00 4.26 1.93
N TRP A 96 3.14 4.06 2.57
CA TRP A 96 4.46 4.45 2.08
C TRP A 96 4.98 3.46 1.05
N TYR A 97 5.79 3.96 0.12
CA TYR A 97 6.56 3.13 -0.78
C TYR A 97 7.79 3.90 -1.27
N ASP A 98 8.92 3.22 -1.32
CA ASP A 98 10.06 3.68 -2.09
C ASP A 98 9.75 3.47 -3.58
N ASN A 99 9.55 4.57 -4.30
CA ASN A 99 9.16 4.55 -5.71
C ASN A 99 10.30 4.08 -6.63
N GLU A 100 11.56 4.13 -6.20
CA GLU A 100 12.70 3.62 -6.94
C GLU A 100 12.97 2.16 -6.58
N TRP A 101 13.21 1.90 -5.30
CA TRP A 101 13.71 0.62 -4.79
C TRP A 101 12.62 -0.45 -4.72
N GLY A 102 11.49 -0.15 -4.09
CA GLY A 102 10.39 -1.11 -3.91
C GLY A 102 9.86 -1.62 -5.26
N PHE A 103 9.70 -0.72 -6.22
CA PHE A 103 9.28 -1.09 -7.58
C PHE A 103 10.35 -1.91 -8.32
N SER A 104 11.62 -1.51 -8.24
CA SER A 104 12.72 -2.25 -8.89
C SER A 104 12.82 -3.70 -8.39
N ASN A 105 12.65 -3.92 -7.09
CA ASN A 105 12.60 -5.28 -6.53
C ASN A 105 11.42 -6.09 -7.08
N ARG A 106 10.23 -5.49 -7.25
CA ARG A 106 9.08 -6.17 -7.88
C ARG A 106 9.29 -6.54 -9.33
N VAL A 107 10.04 -5.73 -10.09
CA VAL A 107 10.41 -6.09 -11.46
C VAL A 107 11.28 -7.34 -11.47
N LEU A 108 12.28 -7.43 -10.57
CA LEU A 108 13.10 -8.63 -10.43
C LEU A 108 12.29 -9.85 -10.02
N ASP A 109 11.37 -9.69 -9.06
CA ASP A 109 10.47 -10.77 -8.64
C ASP A 109 9.59 -11.26 -9.80
N LEU A 110 9.06 -10.35 -10.62
CA LEU A 110 8.26 -10.69 -11.78
C LEU A 110 9.08 -11.45 -12.84
N ILE A 111 10.32 -11.01 -13.10
CA ILE A 111 11.24 -11.71 -14.02
C ILE A 111 11.48 -13.13 -13.53
N GLU A 112 11.70 -13.32 -12.22
CA GLU A 112 11.88 -14.65 -11.65
C GLU A 112 10.61 -15.52 -11.78
N VAL A 113 9.43 -14.93 -11.63
CA VAL A 113 8.15 -15.62 -11.88
C VAL A 113 8.01 -16.02 -13.35
N MET A 114 8.35 -15.13 -14.29
CA MET A 114 8.33 -15.40 -15.73
C MET A 114 9.30 -16.53 -16.09
N ARG A 115 10.53 -16.46 -15.59
CA ARG A 115 11.55 -17.49 -15.76
C ARG A 115 11.07 -18.85 -15.26
N LYS A 116 10.46 -18.91 -14.07
CA LYS A 116 9.85 -20.15 -13.52
C LYS A 116 8.71 -20.68 -14.37
N LYS A 117 8.01 -19.82 -15.11
CA LYS A 117 6.96 -20.19 -16.06
C LYS A 117 7.49 -20.54 -17.46
N GLY A 118 8.79 -20.38 -17.71
CA GLY A 118 9.42 -20.71 -18.99
C GLY A 118 9.13 -19.72 -20.12
N ILE A 119 8.83 -18.46 -19.77
CA ILE A 119 8.67 -17.35 -20.72
C ILE A 119 9.71 -16.26 -20.47
#